data_AF-A0AAJ3NZ49-F1
#
_entry.id   AF-A0AAJ3NZ49-F1
#
_cell.length_a   1.000
_cell.length_b   1.000
_cell.length_c   1.000
_cell.angle_alpha   90.00
_cell.angle_beta   90.00
_cell.angle_gamma   90.00
#
_symmetry.space_group_name_H-M   'P 1'
#
loop_
_entity.id
_entity.type
_entity.pdbx_description
1 polymer ?
#
loop_
_entity_poly.entity_id
_entity_poly.type
_entity_poly.pdbx_seq_one_letter_code
_entity_poly.pdbx_strand_id
1 'polypeptide(L)'
;MERTEKMTRVVSFRSIIAEKKNEPEMTVRYYISSADLTAEKFATAIQNHWHVENKLHWRLDVVMNEDDCKIRRGNAAELFSGIRHIAINILTKDKVFKAGLRCKMGKTAMDRDYLASVFAGSRLS
;
A
#
# COMPACT_ATOMS: atom_id res chain seq x y z
N MET A 1 25.69 24.73 -4.09
CA MET A 1 24.56 24.72 -5.05
C MET A 1 23.30 24.80 -4.21
N GLU A 2 22.64 25.96 -4.19
CA GLU A 2 21.47 26.21 -3.34
C GLU A 2 20.25 25.49 -3.92
N ARG A 3 19.56 24.69 -3.09
CA ARG A 3 18.42 23.90 -3.54
C ARG A 3 17.14 24.71 -3.29
N THR A 4 16.58 25.30 -4.34
CA THR A 4 15.33 26.07 -4.22
C THR A 4 14.13 25.12 -4.17
N GLU A 5 13.30 25.24 -3.14
CA GLU A 5 12.04 24.51 -3.02
C GLU A 5 10.91 25.31 -3.66
N LYS A 6 10.11 24.65 -4.51
CA LYS A 6 8.95 25.24 -5.18
C LYS A 6 7.67 24.70 -4.53
N MET A 7 6.74 25.61 -4.22
CA MET A 7 5.41 25.26 -3.73
C MET A 7 4.43 25.19 -4.92
N THR A 8 3.76 24.06 -5.08
CA THR A 8 2.80 23.82 -6.15
C THR A 8 1.42 23.55 -5.57
N ARG A 9 0.43 24.30 -6.04
CA ARG A 9 -0.98 24.07 -5.70
C ARG A 9 -1.59 23.09 -6.70
N VAL A 10 -2.24 22.05 -6.20
CA VAL A 10 -2.91 21.03 -7.01
C VAL A 10 -4.37 20.93 -6.58
N VAL A 11 -5.27 20.93 -7.56
CA VAL A 11 -6.69 20.66 -7.34
C VAL A 11 -6.93 19.19 -7.60
N SER A 12 -7.49 18.48 -6.62
CA SER A 12 -7.79 17.06 -6.68
C SER A 12 -9.30 16.86 -6.63
N PHE A 13 -9.81 15.96 -7.47
CA PHE A 13 -11.19 15.52 -7.47
C PHE A 13 -11.23 14.04 -7.07
N ARG A 14 -12.07 13.69 -6.10
CA ARG A 14 -12.25 12.31 -5.64
C ARG A 14 -13.71 11.89 -5.81
N SER A 15 -13.92 10.70 -6.37
CA SER A 15 -15.22 10.03 -6.36
C SER A 15 -15.13 8.74 -5.55
N ILE A 16 -16.16 8.47 -4.74
CA ILE A 16 -16.26 7.24 -3.96
C ILE A 16 -17.35 6.38 -4.62
N ILE A 17 -16.91 5.30 -5.28
CA ILE A 17 -17.79 4.42 -6.07
C ILE A 17 -18.88 3.78 -5.19
N ALA A 18 -18.58 3.53 -3.90
CA ALA A 18 -19.51 2.90 -2.97
C ALA A 18 -20.69 3.80 -2.55
N GLU A 19 -20.54 5.13 -2.58
CA GLU A 19 -21.56 6.06 -2.05
C GLU A 19 -22.61 6.48 -3.09
N LYS A 20 -22.48 6.10 -4.37
CA LYS A 20 -23.35 6.58 -5.47
C LYS A 20 -23.53 8.12 -5.49
N LYS A 21 -22.60 8.89 -4.93
CA LYS A 21 -22.57 10.34 -5.12
C LYS A 21 -22.15 10.64 -6.55
N ASN A 22 -23.02 11.33 -7.29
CA ASN A 22 -22.75 11.75 -8.67
C ASN A 22 -21.77 12.94 -8.74
N GLU A 23 -21.50 13.60 -7.62
CA GLU A 23 -20.65 14.79 -7.58
C GLU A 23 -19.28 14.45 -6.97
N PRO A 24 -18.17 14.72 -7.68
CA PRO A 24 -16.84 14.52 -7.15
C PRO A 24 -16.54 15.55 -6.06
N GLU A 25 -15.93 15.09 -4.98
CA GLU A 25 -15.45 15.97 -3.92
C GLU A 25 -14.18 16.69 -4.39
N MET A 26 -14.19 18.02 -4.34
CA MET A 26 -13.04 18.86 -4.71
C MET A 26 -12.20 19.17 -3.47
N THR A 27 -10.90 18.93 -3.54
CA THR A 27 -9.95 19.30 -2.49
C THR A 27 -8.74 20.00 -3.09
N VAL A 28 -8.31 21.11 -2.48
CA VAL A 28 -7.06 21.79 -2.82
C VAL A 28 -5.94 21.24 -1.95
N ARG A 29 -4.83 20.83 -2.57
CA ARG A 29 -3.65 20.28 -1.89
C ARG A 29 -2.41 21.07 -2.29
N TYR A 30 -1.54 21.33 -1.33
CA TYR A 30 -0.28 22.04 -1.54
C TYR A 30 0.87 21.05 -1.38
N TYR A 31 1.79 21.06 -2.34
CA TYR A 31 2.93 20.16 -2.38
C TYR A 31 4.21 20.98 -2.52
N ILE A 32 5.24 20.61 -1.76
CA ILE A 32 6.57 21.21 -1.84
C ILE A 32 7.47 20.23 -2.58
N SER A 33 8.21 20.71 -3.57
CA SER A 33 9.23 19.92 -4.24
C SER A 33 10.45 20.76 -4.60
N SER A 34 11.62 20.22 -4.33
CA SER A 34 12.90 20.75 -4.78
C SER A 34 13.24 20.33 -6.21
N ALA A 35 12.47 19.42 -6.81
CA ALA A 35 12.71 18.92 -8.15
C ALA A 35 12.07 19.86 -9.18
N ASP A 36 12.79 20.16 -10.26
CA ASP A 36 12.22 20.92 -11.36
C ASP A 36 11.38 20.00 -12.24
N LEU A 37 10.06 20.09 -12.09
CA LEU A 37 9.09 19.17 -12.69
C LEU A 37 8.09 19.95 -13.54
N THR A 38 7.79 19.41 -14.72
CA THR A 38 6.64 19.88 -15.50
C THR A 38 5.33 19.50 -14.79
N ALA A 39 4.24 20.22 -15.08
CA ALA A 39 2.94 19.97 -14.47
C ALA A 39 2.48 18.51 -14.64
N GLU A 40 2.72 17.91 -15.82
CA GLU A 40 2.40 16.51 -16.10
C GLU A 40 3.21 15.55 -15.24
N LYS A 41 4.54 15.71 -15.18
CA LYS A 41 5.41 14.87 -14.34
C LYS A 41 5.05 14.98 -12.87
N PHE A 42 4.68 16.18 -12.42
CA PHE A 42 4.21 16.41 -11.06
C PHE A 42 2.90 15.68 -10.77
N ALA A 43 1.93 15.77 -11.68
CA ALA A 43 0.66 15.04 -11.57
C ALA A 43 0.87 13.53 -11.52
N THR A 44 1.73 12.98 -12.37
CA THR A 44 2.10 11.55 -12.35
C THR A 44 2.78 11.17 -11.03
N ALA A 45 3.70 11.98 -10.52
CA ALA A 45 4.36 11.72 -9.24
C ALA A 45 3.35 11.69 -8.08
N ILE A 46 2.41 12.64 -8.05
CA ILE A 46 1.33 12.66 -7.05
C ILE A 46 0.48 11.39 -7.16
N GLN A 47 0.03 11.03 -8.37
CA GLN A 47 -0.79 9.82 -8.56
C GLN A 47 -0.04 8.56 -8.12
N ASN A 48 1.25 8.44 -8.44
CA ASN A 48 2.08 7.32 -8.00
C ASN A 48 2.26 7.29 -6.49
N HIS A 49 2.44 8.45 -5.83
CA HIS A 49 2.49 8.52 -4.38
C HIS A 49 1.18 8.02 -3.75
N TRP A 50 0.03 8.49 -4.24
CA TRP A 50 -1.29 7.98 -3.81
C TRP A 50 -1.47 6.50 -4.11
N HIS A 51 -0.85 5.98 -5.17
CA HIS A 51 -0.91 4.57 -5.50
C HIS A 51 -0.20 3.71 -4.45
N VAL A 52 0.94 4.18 -3.92
CA VAL A 52 1.66 3.50 -2.82
C VAL A 52 0.80 3.48 -1.57
N GLU A 53 0.19 4.61 -1.21
CA GLU A 53 -0.69 4.70 -0.04
C GLU A 53 -1.87 3.73 -0.13
N ASN A 54 -2.58 3.75 -1.25
CA ASN A 54 -3.75 2.91 -1.45
C ASN A 54 -3.40 1.42 -1.57
N LYS A 55 -2.32 1.08 -2.29
CA LYS A 55 -1.97 -0.32 -2.49
C LYS A 55 -1.20 -0.89 -1.33
N LEU A 56 -0.31 -0.17 -0.67
CA LEU A 56 0.57 -0.76 0.34
C LEU A 56 0.09 -0.45 1.76
N HIS A 57 0.03 0.82 2.13
CA HIS A 57 -0.27 1.27 3.49
C HIS A 57 -1.64 0.77 3.96
N TRP A 58 -2.70 1.00 3.18
CA TRP A 58 -4.03 0.50 3.58
C TRP A 58 -4.06 -1.02 3.85
N ARG A 59 -3.30 -1.83 3.10
CA ARG A 59 -3.24 -3.28 3.37
C ARG A 59 -2.47 -3.59 4.65
N LEU A 60 -1.42 -2.84 4.95
CA LEU A 60 -0.66 -3.00 6.18
C LEU A 60 -1.53 -2.62 7.39
N ASP A 61 -2.15 -1.45 7.32
CA ASP A 61 -2.94 -0.87 8.41
C ASP A 61 -4.15 -1.76 8.71
N VAL A 62 -4.94 -2.08 7.70
CA VAL A 62 -6.24 -2.74 7.88
C VAL A 62 -6.16 -4.27 7.80
N VAL A 63 -5.40 -4.83 6.84
CA VAL A 63 -5.38 -6.30 6.66
C VAL A 63 -4.34 -6.96 7.57
N MET A 64 -3.20 -6.32 7.77
CA MET A 64 -2.13 -6.81 8.67
C MET A 64 -2.20 -6.24 10.09
N ASN A 65 -3.21 -5.41 10.37
CA ASN A 65 -3.48 -4.85 11.68
C ASN A 65 -2.26 -4.11 12.25
N GLU A 66 -1.60 -3.31 11.41
CA GLU A 66 -0.38 -2.58 11.76
C GLU A 66 -0.64 -1.46 12.76
N ASP A 67 -1.66 -0.62 12.53
CA ASP A 67 -2.03 0.49 13.43
C ASP A 67 -2.43 0.00 14.83
N ASP A 68 -3.14 -1.12 14.90
CA ASP A 68 -3.61 -1.71 16.15
C ASP A 68 -2.51 -2.52 16.88
N CYS A 69 -1.30 -2.61 16.32
CA CYS A 69 -0.20 -3.38 16.87
C CYS A 69 0.44 -2.69 18.08
N LYS A 70 0.21 -3.25 19.28
CA LYS A 70 0.71 -2.69 20.55
C LYS A 70 2.13 -3.14 20.94
N ILE A 71 2.91 -3.66 19.99
CA ILE A 71 4.27 -4.13 20.25
C ILE A 71 5.18 -2.92 20.52
N ARG A 72 5.79 -2.85 21.71
CA ARG A 72 6.65 -1.72 22.14
C ARG A 72 8.04 -2.13 22.64
N ARG A 73 8.42 -3.40 22.46
CA ARG A 73 9.66 -3.95 23.01
C ARG A 73 10.82 -3.79 22.02
N GLY A 74 11.81 -2.97 22.36
CA GLY A 74 13.04 -2.79 21.56
C GLY A 74 12.72 -2.52 20.09
N ASN A 75 13.43 -3.21 19.18
CA ASN A 75 13.27 -3.03 17.73
C ASN A 75 12.12 -3.86 17.13
N ALA A 76 11.22 -4.42 17.96
CA ALA A 76 10.21 -5.35 17.49
C ALA A 76 9.20 -4.69 16.52
N ALA A 77 8.90 -3.39 16.66
CA ALA A 77 8.02 -2.68 15.74
C ALA A 77 8.59 -2.64 14.30
N GLU A 78 9.87 -2.27 14.16
CA GLU A 78 10.57 -2.21 12.87
C GLU A 78 10.71 -3.60 12.24
N LEU A 79 11.15 -4.59 13.03
CA LEU A 79 11.28 -5.97 12.56
C LEU A 79 9.94 -6.52 12.07
N PHE A 80 8.86 -6.26 12.81
CA PHE A 80 7.55 -6.77 12.45
C PHE A 80 6.98 -6.08 11.22
N SER A 81 7.23 -4.78 11.04
CA SER A 81 6.91 -4.06 9.81
C SER A 81 7.60 -4.72 8.60
N GLY A 82 8.91 -5.00 8.69
CA GLY A 82 9.64 -5.72 7.65
C GLY A 82 9.05 -7.10 7.31
N ILE A 83 8.68 -7.88 8.32
CA ILE A 83 8.03 -9.19 8.15
C ILE A 83 6.68 -9.05 7.42
N ARG A 84 5.86 -8.05 7.79
CA ARG A 84 4.58 -7.80 7.11
C ARG A 84 4.78 -7.48 5.63
N HIS A 85 5.75 -6.64 5.30
CA HIS A 85 6.09 -6.33 3.90
C HIS A 85 6.46 -7.59 3.11
N ILE A 86 7.30 -8.47 3.68
CA ILE A 86 7.66 -9.75 3.06
C ILE A 86 6.41 -10.61 2.84
N ALA A 87 5.57 -10.77 3.87
CA ALA A 87 4.36 -11.57 3.80
C ALA A 87 3.37 -11.05 2.74
N ILE A 88 3.12 -9.73 2.68
CA ILE A 88 2.26 -9.12 1.64
C ILE A 88 2.81 -9.43 0.25
N ASN A 89 4.12 -9.29 0.04
CA ASN A 89 4.74 -9.51 -1.26
C ASN A 89 4.59 -10.96 -1.72
N ILE A 90 4.82 -11.92 -0.83
CA ILE A 90 4.65 -13.36 -1.10
C ILE A 90 3.19 -13.67 -1.43
N LEU A 91 2.24 -13.28 -0.56
CA LEU A 91 0.82 -13.60 -0.73
C LEU A 91 0.19 -12.88 -1.93
N THR A 92 0.69 -11.70 -2.31
CA THR A 92 0.23 -10.98 -3.51
C THR A 92 0.70 -11.67 -4.80
N LYS A 93 1.87 -12.32 -4.76
CA LYS A 93 2.41 -13.10 -5.88
C LYS A 93 1.66 -14.42 -6.09
N ASP A 94 1.09 -15.02 -5.04
CA ASP A 94 0.28 -16.23 -5.19
C ASP A 94 -0.91 -16.01 -6.15
N LYS A 95 -0.96 -16.83 -7.21
CA LYS A 95 -2.04 -16.86 -8.21
C LYS A 95 -2.86 -18.15 -8.16
N VAL A 96 -2.47 -19.13 -7.35
CA VAL A 96 -3.15 -20.42 -7.21
C VAL A 96 -4.46 -20.20 -6.47
N PHE A 97 -4.41 -19.58 -5.29
CA PHE A 97 -5.61 -19.26 -4.54
C PHE A 97 -6.06 -17.81 -4.84
N LYS A 98 -7.11 -17.67 -5.64
CA LYS A 98 -7.64 -16.35 -6.05
C LYS A 98 -8.59 -15.78 -4.99
N ALA A 99 -8.03 -15.36 -3.86
CA ALA A 99 -8.78 -14.74 -2.77
C ALA A 99 -8.13 -13.44 -2.27
N GLY A 100 -8.87 -12.68 -1.46
CA GLY A 100 -8.35 -11.50 -0.77
C GLY A 100 -7.23 -11.86 0.22
N LEU A 101 -6.37 -10.88 0.53
CA LEU A 101 -5.16 -11.09 1.34
C LEU A 101 -5.48 -11.73 2.71
N ARG A 102 -6.55 -11.29 3.38
CA ARG A 102 -6.99 -11.86 4.67
C ARG A 102 -7.33 -13.36 4.58
N CYS A 103 -8.03 -13.77 3.53
CA CYS A 103 -8.37 -15.18 3.30
C CYS A 103 -7.13 -16.01 2.96
N LYS A 104 -6.20 -15.45 2.17
CA LYS A 104 -4.91 -16.10 1.89
C LYS A 104 -4.12 -16.35 3.16
N MET A 105 -3.99 -15.33 4.02
CA MET A 105 -3.35 -15.47 5.33
C MET A 105 -4.02 -16.55 6.18
N GLY A 106 -5.36 -16.55 6.25
CA GLY A 106 -6.12 -17.57 6.98
C GLY A 106 -5.83 -18.98 6.46
N LYS A 107 -5.85 -19.19 5.14
CA LYS A 107 -5.52 -20.47 4.53
C LYS A 107 -4.08 -20.89 4.82
N THR A 108 -3.13 -19.97 4.68
CA THR A 108 -1.71 -20.18 5.00
C THR A 108 -1.49 -20.55 6.48
N ALA A 109 -2.31 -20.05 7.39
CA ALA A 109 -2.26 -20.41 8.81
C ALA A 109 -2.88 -21.79 9.11
N MET A 110 -3.85 -22.23 8.32
CA MET A 110 -4.62 -23.47 8.55
C MET A 110 -4.06 -24.69 7.81
N ASP A 111 -3.39 -24.48 6.67
CA ASP A 111 -2.92 -25.53 5.77
C ASP A 111 -1.40 -25.42 5.57
N ARG A 112 -0.67 -26.42 6.09
CA ARG A 112 0.79 -26.47 6.03
C ARG A 112 1.32 -26.74 4.63
N ASP A 113 0.59 -27.48 3.81
CA ASP A 113 1.01 -27.79 2.44
C ASP A 113 0.84 -26.54 1.56
N TYR A 114 -0.26 -25.82 1.75
CA TYR A 114 -0.45 -24.52 1.11
C TYR A 114 0.60 -23.50 1.57
N LEU A 115 0.89 -23.41 2.87
CA LEU A 115 1.98 -22.59 3.41
C LEU A 115 3.31 -22.89 2.70
N ALA A 116 3.68 -24.17 2.59
CA ALA A 116 4.91 -24.59 1.93
C ALA A 116 4.93 -24.19 0.46
N SER A 117 3.82 -24.36 -0.27
CA SER A 117 3.70 -23.95 -1.68
C SER A 117 3.92 -22.46 -1.89
N VAL A 118 3.33 -21.65 -1.00
CA VAL A 118 3.41 -20.19 -1.05
C VAL A 118 4.84 -19.71 -0.79
N PHE A 119 5.54 -20.35 0.15
CA PHE A 119 6.95 -20.06 0.46
C PHE A 119 7.91 -20.53 -0.63
N ALA A 120 7.70 -21.71 -1.19
CA ALA A 120 8.53 -22.26 -2.26
C ALA A 120 8.38 -21.50 -3.58
N GLY A 121 7.38 -20.60 -3.69
CA GLY A 121 7.07 -19.89 -4.93
C GLY A 121 6.62 -20.82 -6.06
N SER A 122 6.38 -22.09 -5.73
CA SER A 122 6.03 -23.12 -6.68
C SER A 122 4.53 -23.07 -6.92
N ARG A 123 4.16 -22.88 -8.19
CA ARG A 123 2.90 -23.42 -8.70
C ARG A 123 2.96 -24.92 -8.43
N LEU A 124 2.38 -25.40 -7.33
CA LEU A 124 2.05 -26.81 -7.26
C LEU A 124 1.05 -27.04 -8.39
N SER A 125 1.55 -27.79 -9.37
CA SER A 125 0.94 -28.16 -10.65
C SER A 125 -0.44 -28.78 -10.49
#